data_AF-A0A959VR28-F1
#
_entry.id   AF-A0A959VR28-F1
#
_cell.length_a   1.000
_cell.length_b   1.000
_cell.length_c   1.000
_cell.angle_alpha   90.00
_cell.angle_beta   90.00
_cell.angle_gamma   90.00
#
_symmetry.space_group_name_H-M   'P 1'
#
loop_
_entity.id
_entity.type
_entity.pdbx_description
1 polymer ?
#
loop_
_entity_poly.entity_id
_entity_poly.type
_entity_poly.pdbx_seq_one_letter_code
_entity_poly.pdbx_strand_id
1 'polypeptide(L)' 'IMINSTWWRDMDEVAAFEELVGSHGGMGGSQSHPFVLHPVDLPWPDEPVVGAEEVHHILKSWLPTGSASPPA' A
#
# COMPACT_ATOMS: atom_id res chain seq x y z
N ILE A 1 4.73 -14.15 12.37
CA ILE A 1 4.69 -14.05 10.90
C ILE A 1 4.12 -15.35 10.38
N MET A 2 3.01 -15.31 9.64
CA MET A 2 2.45 -16.46 8.94
C MET A 2 2.97 -16.41 7.50
N ILE A 3 3.57 -17.49 7.02
CA ILE A 3 4.08 -17.60 5.64
C ILE A 3 3.26 -18.71 4.97
N ASN A 4 2.46 -18.35 3.97
CA ASN A 4 1.64 -19.31 3.21
C ASN A 4 2.43 -19.89 2.02
N SER A 5 3.67 -20.32 2.28
CA SER A 5 4.58 -20.85 1.26
C SER A 5 5.82 -21.45 1.94
N THR A 6 6.68 -22.11 1.16
CA THR A 6 7.98 -22.58 1.61
C THR A 6 8.93 -21.40 1.75
N TRP A 7 9.64 -21.33 2.89
CA TRP A 7 10.69 -20.35 3.15
C TRP A 7 12.07 -21.02 3.14
N TRP A 8 12.99 -20.52 2.33
CA TRP A 8 14.38 -20.96 2.28
C TRP A 8 15.26 -20.03 3.13
N ARG A 9 15.59 -20.48 4.33
CA ARG A 9 16.32 -19.68 5.34
C ARG A 9 17.65 -19.11 4.86
N ASP A 10 18.39 -19.88 4.08
CA ASP A 10 19.75 -19.51 3.67
C ASP A 10 19.77 -18.37 2.66
N MET A 11 18.67 -18.17 1.92
CA MET A 11 18.50 -17.12 0.91
C MET A 11 17.56 -15.99 1.36
N ASP A 12 16.84 -16.19 2.47
CA ASP A 12 15.71 -15.36 2.91
C ASP A 12 14.62 -15.17 1.83
N GLU A 13 14.35 -16.23 1.08
CA GLU A 13 13.40 -16.23 -0.05
C GLU A 13 12.16 -17.08 0.25
N VAL A 14 11.06 -16.72 -0.40
CA VAL A 14 9.78 -17.44 -0.35
C VAL A 14 9.40 -17.88 -1.76
N ALA A 15 8.89 -19.10 -1.93
CA ALA A 15 8.46 -19.56 -3.24
C ALA A 15 7.31 -18.68 -3.78
N ALA A 16 7.57 -17.99 -4.90
CA ALA A 16 6.55 -17.35 -5.71
C ALA A 16 5.91 -18.41 -6.62
N PHE A 17 4.57 -18.49 -6.61
CA PHE A 17 3.85 -19.47 -7.45
C PHE A 17 3.84 -19.08 -8.94
N GLU A 18 4.10 -17.82 -9.26
CA GLU A 18 4.24 -17.30 -10.63
C GLU A 18 5.22 -16.11 -10.67
N GLU A 19 5.80 -15.83 -11.84
CA GLU A 19 6.85 -14.82 -12.05
C GLU A 19 6.42 -13.39 -11.65
N LEU A 20 5.12 -13.11 -11.67
CA LEU A 20 4.54 -11.81 -11.33
C LEU A 20 4.01 -11.72 -9.89
N VAL A 21 4.15 -12.78 -9.09
CA VAL A 21 3.75 -12.78 -7.68
C VAL A 21 4.95 -12.49 -6.78
N GLY A 22 4.98 -11.27 -6.26
CA GLY A 22 5.89 -10.90 -5.17
C GLY A 22 5.30 -11.28 -3.81
N SER A 23 6.10 -11.90 -2.95
CA SER A 23 5.81 -11.94 -1.52
C SER A 23 6.20 -10.59 -0.93
N HIS A 24 5.26 -9.67 -0.75
CA HIS A 24 5.46 -8.57 0.18
C HIS A 24 5.19 -9.12 1.58
N GLY A 25 6.04 -8.83 2.56
CA GLY A 25 5.77 -9.21 3.94
C GLY A 25 4.39 -8.67 4.33
N GLY A 26 3.37 -9.52 4.44
CA GLY A 26 2.07 -9.12 4.94
C GLY A 26 2.26 -8.45 6.30
N MET A 27 1.57 -7.33 6.56
CA MET A 27 1.72 -6.51 7.78
C MET A 27 3.13 -6.61 8.43
N GLY A 28 4.15 -6.06 7.75
CA GLY A 28 5.43 -5.78 8.41
C GLY A 28 6.57 -6.76 8.17
N GLY A 29 6.88 -7.09 6.90
CA GLY A 29 8.30 -7.22 6.53
C GLY A 29 9.05 -5.90 6.80
N SER A 30 10.35 -5.77 6.48
CA SER A 30 11.01 -4.45 6.47
C SER A 30 10.49 -3.59 5.30
N GLN A 31 9.18 -3.37 5.27
CA GLN A 31 8.53 -2.35 4.50
C GLN A 31 9.16 -1.04 4.96
N SER A 32 9.88 -0.38 4.06
CA SER A 32 10.40 0.97 4.25
C SER A 32 9.37 1.84 4.96
N HIS A 33 9.83 2.80 5.77
CA HIS A 33 8.94 3.81 6.36
C HIS A 33 8.03 4.36 5.26
N PRO A 34 6.70 4.15 5.34
CA PRO A 34 5.80 4.55 4.27
C PRO A 34 5.84 6.08 4.15
N PHE A 35 5.87 6.58 2.93
CA PHE A 35 5.79 8.00 2.63
C PHE A 35 4.79 8.24 1.50
N VAL A 36 4.21 9.43 1.49
CA VAL A 36 3.38 9.92 0.39
C VAL A 36 4.04 11.17 -0.16
N LEU A 37 4.29 11.19 -1.46
CA LEU A 37 4.69 12.39 -2.18
C LEU A 37 3.44 12.95 -2.89
N HIS A 38 3.04 14.17 -2.57
CA HIS A 38 1.88 14.82 -3.15
C HIS A 38 2.20 16.25 -3.62
N PRO A 39 1.42 16.81 -4.57
CA PRO A 39 1.52 18.22 -4.92
C PRO A 39 1.25 19.12 -3.71
N VAL A 40 2.04 20.20 -3.57
CA VAL A 40 1.95 21.13 -2.44
C VAL A 40 0.62 21.86 -2.33
N ASP A 41 -0.09 22.04 -3.45
CA ASP A 41 -1.38 22.73 -3.51
C ASP A 41 -2.56 21.83 -3.11
N LEU A 42 -2.33 20.52 -2.95
CA LEU A 42 -3.35 19.57 -2.52
C LEU A 42 -3.24 19.32 -1.01
N PRO A 43 -4.35 19.42 -0.26
CA PRO A 43 -4.33 19.34 1.19
C PRO A 43 -3.97 17.93 1.66
N TRP A 44 -3.17 17.86 2.73
CA TRP A 44 -2.84 16.66 3.48
C TRP A 44 -3.10 16.89 4.97
N PRO A 45 -3.67 15.92 5.70
CA PRO A 45 -3.97 16.08 7.12
C PRO A 45 -2.70 16.20 7.99
N ASP A 46 -2.81 16.95 9.09
CA ASP A 46 -1.75 17.06 10.10
C ASP A 46 -1.73 15.83 11.02
N GLU A 47 -2.87 15.16 11.18
CA GLU A 47 -3.01 13.92 11.92
C GLU A 47 -2.40 12.71 11.19
N PRO A 48 -1.97 11.67 11.94
CA PRO A 48 -1.44 10.45 11.33
C PRO A 48 -2.47 9.77 10.41
N VAL A 49 -2.07 9.53 9.17
CA VAL A 49 -2.85 8.74 8.20
C VAL A 49 -2.51 7.26 8.38
N VAL A 50 -3.51 6.47 8.78
CA VAL A 50 -3.33 5.05 9.11
C VAL A 50 -4.07 4.17 8.12
N GLY A 51 -3.30 3.41 7.34
CA GLY A 51 -3.83 2.41 6.41
C GLY A 51 -4.27 2.97 5.05
N ALA A 52 -4.59 2.05 4.13
CA ALA A 52 -4.91 2.40 2.75
C ALA A 52 -6.28 3.09 2.58
N GLU A 53 -7.22 2.84 3.50
CA GLU A 53 -8.57 3.42 3.47
C GLU A 53 -8.54 4.94 3.67
N GLU A 54 -7.82 5.42 4.68
CA GLU A 54 -7.67 6.86 4.93
C GLU A 54 -6.94 7.57 3.78
N VAL A 55 -5.89 6.93 3.23
CA VAL A 55 -5.22 7.42 2.01
C VAL A 55 -6.22 7.55 0.86
N HIS A 56 -7.08 6.55 0.67
CA HIS A 56 -8.11 6.58 -0.38
C HIS A 56 -9.07 7.77 -0.22
N HIS A 57 -9.56 8.03 0.99
CA HIS A 57 -10.45 9.16 1.25
C HIS A 57 -9.79 10.51 0.93
N ILE A 58 -8.52 10.68 1.30
CA ILE A 58 -7.74 11.89 0.98
C ILE A 58 -7.63 12.05 -0.55
N LEU A 59 -7.20 11.00 -1.27
CA LEU A 59 -7.07 11.06 -2.73
C LEU A 59 -8.41 11.34 -3.43
N LYS A 60 -9.51 10.78 -2.92
CA LYS A 60 -10.86 11.03 -3.44
C LYS A 60 -11.30 12.48 -3.24
N SER A 61 -10.90 13.10 -2.13
CA SER A 61 -11.24 14.50 -1.84
C SER A 61 -10.61 15.49 -2.82
N TRP A 62 -9.51 15.12 -3.48
CA TRP A 62 -8.82 15.95 -4.47
C TRP A 62 -9.49 15.95 -5.85
N LEU A 63 -10.43 15.04 -6.08
CA LEU A 63 -11.11 14.96 -7.36
C LEU A 63 -12.06 16.15 -7.56
N PRO A 64 -12.19 16.68 -8.79
CA PRO A 64 -13.16 17.73 -9.08
C PRO A 64 -14.59 17.30 -8.75
N THR A 65 -15.40 18.25 -8.29
CA THR A 65 -16.82 18.03 -8.06
C THR A 65 -17.48 17.48 -9.33
N GLY A 66 -18.09 16.30 -9.23
CA GLY A 66 -18.75 15.63 -10.37
C GLY A 66 -17.90 14.58 -11.11
N SER A 67 -16.68 14.29 -10.66
CA SER A 67 -15.98 13.08 -11.12
C SER A 67 -16.74 11.84 -10.62
N ALA A 68 -17.48 11.18 -11.50
CA ALA A 68 -18.17 9.93 -11.16
C ALA A 68 -17.14 8.91 -10.63
N SER A 69 -17.47 8.20 -9.56
CA SER A 69 -16.75 6.97 -9.24
C SER A 69 -17.02 5.96 -10.36
N PRO A 70 -15.99 5.23 -10.85
CA PRO A 70 -16.24 4.11 -11.74
C PRO A 70 -17.18 3.11 -11.03
N PRO A 71 -18.09 2.45 -11.76
CA PRO A 71 -18.94 1.42 -11.17
C PRO A 71 -18.07 0.32 -10.56
N ALA A 72 -18.53 -0.20 -9.41
CA ALA A 72 -17.90 -1.30 -8.69
C ALA A 72 -17.83 -2.59 -9.52
#